data_AF-A0A527YNW1-F1
#
_entry.id   AF-A0A527YNW1-F1
#
_cell.length_a   1.000
_cell.length_b   1.000
_cell.length_c   1.000
_cell.angle_alpha   90.00
_cell.angle_beta   90.00
_cell.angle_gamma   90.00
#
_symmetry.space_group_name_H-M   'P 1'
#
loop_
_entity.id
_entity.type
_entity.pdbx_description
1 polymer ?
#
loop_
_entity_poly.entity_id
_entity_poly.type
_entity_poly.pdbx_seq_one_letter_code
_entity_poly.pdbx_strand_id
1 'polypeptide(L)'
;TSQNRLFVHNRTAAGLGLVDDDWVWIESINGKVKGQIKLVDGVNADTVWTWNAIGKRRGSWGLKDDAAESNRGFLLNHIIGDQTSADANGKR
;
A
#
# COMPACT_ATOMS: atom_id res chain seq x y z
N THR A 1 10.73 -7.31 -13.21
CA THR A 1 9.79 -6.18 -13.22
C THR A 1 9.45 -5.82 -11.80
N SER A 2 9.80 -4.63 -11.32
CA SER A 2 9.48 -4.18 -9.95
C SER A 2 7.97 -3.97 -9.85
N GLN A 3 7.27 -4.82 -9.08
CA GLN A 3 5.84 -4.68 -8.84
C GLN A 3 5.60 -3.93 -7.53
N ASN A 4 4.62 -3.02 -7.52
CA ASN A 4 4.17 -2.35 -6.30
C ASN A 4 3.40 -3.34 -5.43
N ARG A 5 4.01 -3.78 -4.33
CA ARG A 5 3.45 -4.75 -3.38
C ARG A 5 3.32 -4.14 -2.00
N LEU A 6 2.32 -4.58 -1.26
CA LEU A 6 2.26 -4.39 0.18
C LEU A 6 3.06 -5.52 0.85
N PHE A 7 4.14 -5.18 1.53
CA PHE A 7 4.94 -6.13 2.28
C PHE A 7 4.34 -6.32 3.66
N VAL A 8 3.98 -7.57 3.98
CA VAL A 8 3.27 -7.95 5.19
C VAL A 8 4.07 -9.04 5.91
N HIS A 9 4.17 -8.94 7.23
CA HIS A 9 4.86 -9.95 8.01
C HIS A 9 4.10 -11.29 8.00
N ASN A 10 4.81 -12.42 7.96
CA ASN A 10 4.20 -13.76 7.89
C ASN A 10 3.22 -14.04 9.04
N ARG A 11 3.56 -13.64 10.27
CA ARG A 11 2.66 -13.81 11.44
C ARG A 11 1.33 -13.08 11.26
N THR A 12 1.38 -11.86 10.74
CA THR A 12 0.22 -10.98 10.55
C THR A 12 -0.67 -11.54 9.46
N ALA A 13 -0.07 -11.99 8.35
CA ALA A 13 -0.79 -12.65 7.28
C ALA A 13 -1.47 -13.95 7.75
N ALA A 14 -0.75 -14.80 8.48
CA ALA A 14 -1.32 -16.03 9.03
C ALA A 14 -2.50 -15.76 9.97
N GLY A 15 -2.41 -14.73 10.83
CA GLY A 15 -3.51 -14.32 11.71
C GLY A 15 -4.74 -13.81 10.97
N LEU A 16 -4.58 -13.33 9.73
CA LEU A 16 -5.65 -12.85 8.86
C LEU A 16 -6.08 -13.87 7.79
N GLY A 17 -5.46 -15.07 7.76
CA GLY A 17 -5.73 -16.09 6.75
C GLY A 17 -5.27 -15.70 5.33
N LEU A 18 -4.24 -14.84 5.23
CA LEU A 18 -3.70 -14.33 3.97
C LEU A 18 -2.47 -15.12 3.51
N VAL A 19 -2.30 -15.24 2.20
CA VAL A 19 -1.15 -15.89 1.57
C VAL A 19 -0.45 -14.96 0.57
N ASP A 20 0.75 -15.36 0.14
CA ASP A 20 1.49 -14.64 -0.89
C ASP A 20 0.62 -14.40 -2.14
N ASP A 21 0.79 -13.24 -2.77
CA ASP A 21 0.04 -12.82 -3.96
C ASP A 21 -1.46 -12.53 -3.75
N ASP A 22 -1.99 -12.60 -2.52
CA ASP A 22 -3.37 -12.18 -2.24
C ASP A 22 -3.62 -10.70 -2.53
N TRP A 23 -4.86 -10.42 -2.94
CA TRP A 23 -5.36 -9.06 -3.09
C TRP A 23 -6.11 -8.63 -1.83
N VAL A 24 -5.62 -7.58 -1.18
CA VAL A 24 -6.18 -7.08 0.08
C VAL A 24 -6.70 -5.66 -0.07
N TRP A 25 -7.69 -5.32 0.77
CA TRP A 25 -8.06 -3.94 1.03
C TRP A 25 -7.19 -3.38 2.16
N ILE A 26 -6.66 -2.19 1.96
CA ILE A 26 -5.92 -1.41 2.95
C ILE A 26 -6.81 -0.24 3.30
N GLU A 27 -7.34 -0.25 4.52
CA GLU A 27 -8.40 0.67 4.95
C GLU A 27 -7.90 1.60 6.04
N SER A 28 -8.34 2.85 5.98
CA SER A 28 -8.21 3.84 7.04
C SER A 28 -9.52 4.62 7.17
N ILE A 29 -9.58 5.53 8.15
CA ILE A 29 -10.72 6.44 8.30
C ILE A 29 -10.96 7.32 7.06
N ASN A 30 -9.94 7.52 6.22
CA ASN A 30 -10.01 8.39 5.05
C ASN A 30 -10.43 7.66 3.76
N GLY A 31 -10.48 6.33 3.79
CA GLY A 31 -10.88 5.53 2.64
C GLY A 31 -10.17 4.18 2.59
N LYS A 32 -10.17 3.58 1.40
CA LYS A 32 -9.51 2.30 1.16
C LYS A 32 -8.88 2.20 -0.22
N VAL A 33 -7.79 1.47 -0.30
CA VAL A 33 -7.10 1.13 -1.55
C VAL A 33 -6.89 -0.38 -1.64
N LYS A 34 -6.81 -0.92 -2.86
CA LYS A 34 -6.60 -2.35 -3.09
C LYS A 34 -5.18 -2.58 -3.59
N GLY A 35 -4.47 -3.52 -2.97
CA GLY A 35 -3.10 -3.85 -3.32
C GLY A 35 -2.82 -5.34 -3.23
N GLN A 36 -1.84 -5.81 -3.98
CA GLN A 36 -1.37 -7.19 -3.89
C GLN A 36 -0.27 -7.30 -2.83
N ILE A 37 -0.33 -8.34 -1.99
CA ILE A 37 0.64 -8.51 -0.90
C ILE A 37 1.86 -9.33 -1.32
N LYS A 38 2.92 -9.21 -0.53
CA LYS A 38 4.07 -10.11 -0.50
C LYS A 38 4.46 -10.35 0.96
N LEU A 39 4.60 -11.60 1.36
CA LEU A 39 4.96 -11.99 2.71
C LEU A 39 6.47 -11.89 2.92
N VAL A 40 6.90 -11.19 3.97
CA VAL A 40 8.32 -10.94 4.28
C VAL A 40 8.53 -10.86 5.80
N ASP A 41 9.44 -11.66 6.35
CA ASP A 41 9.79 -11.64 7.79
C ASP A 41 10.57 -10.38 8.22
N GLY A 42 11.19 -9.70 7.26
CA GLY A 42 11.96 -8.47 7.49
C GLY A 42 11.14 -7.20 7.77
N VAL A 43 9.81 -7.28 7.82
CA VAL A 43 8.92 -6.17 8.21
C VAL A 43 8.40 -6.41 9.62
N ASN A 44 8.23 -5.36 10.44
CA ASN A 44 7.67 -5.52 11.78
C ASN A 44 6.24 -6.09 11.71
N ALA A 45 5.86 -6.99 12.63
CA ALA A 45 4.55 -7.65 12.60
C ALA A 45 3.36 -6.68 12.70
N ASP A 46 3.53 -5.54 13.34
CA ASP A 46 2.47 -4.57 13.54
C ASP A 46 2.49 -3.46 12.47
N THR A 47 3.34 -3.59 11.45
CA THR A 47 3.43 -2.62 10.35
C THR A 47 3.38 -3.30 8.99
N VAL A 48 3.14 -2.49 7.97
CA VAL A 48 3.23 -2.88 6.57
C VAL A 48 4.09 -1.88 5.83
N TRP A 49 4.70 -2.30 4.74
CA TRP A 49 5.59 -1.43 3.96
C TRP A 49 5.28 -1.50 2.47
N THR A 50 5.46 -0.39 1.76
CA THR A 50 5.34 -0.33 0.29
C THR A 50 6.11 0.86 -0.27
N TRP A 51 6.54 0.75 -1.52
CA TRP A 51 7.04 1.88 -2.28
C TRP A 51 5.89 2.74 -2.81
N ASN A 52 5.55 3.82 -2.09
CA ASN A 52 4.45 4.72 -2.42
C ASN A 52 4.79 5.73 -3.53
N ALA A 53 5.20 5.25 -4.72
CA ALA A 53 5.57 6.09 -5.87
C ALA A 53 5.25 5.48 -7.26
N ILE A 54 4.60 4.31 -7.30
CA ILE A 54 4.52 3.47 -8.51
C ILE A 54 3.10 3.40 -9.11
N GLY A 55 2.10 4.03 -8.50
CA GLY A 55 0.77 4.20 -9.10
C GLY A 55 0.76 5.34 -10.13
N LYS A 56 1.33 5.13 -11.31
CA LYS A 56 1.25 6.12 -12.40
C LYS A 56 -0.08 5.94 -13.14
N ARG A 57 -0.83 7.03 -13.31
CA ARG A 57 -2.09 7.05 -14.07
C ARG A 57 -1.84 6.59 -15.51
N ARG A 58 -2.66 5.66 -16.01
CA ARG A 58 -2.64 5.22 -17.41
C ARG A 58 -2.59 6.43 -18.36
N GLY A 59 -1.64 6.45 -19.29
CA GLY A 59 -1.46 7.53 -20.27
C GLY A 59 -0.64 8.74 -19.82
N SER A 60 -0.15 8.77 -18.58
CA SER A 60 0.83 9.78 -18.14
C SER A 60 2.26 9.22 -18.33
N TRP A 61 3.20 10.05 -18.82
CA TRP A 61 4.63 9.72 -18.98
C TRP A 61 5.00 8.70 -20.08
N GLY A 62 4.21 8.57 -21.15
CA GLY A 62 4.61 7.76 -22.32
C GLY A 62 4.68 6.25 -22.07
N LEU A 63 4.01 5.77 -21.02
CA LEU A 63 3.94 4.35 -20.68
C LEU A 63 2.99 3.62 -21.63
N LYS A 64 3.41 2.44 -22.12
CA LYS A 64 2.57 1.54 -22.94
C LYS A 64 1.34 1.08 -22.13
N ASP A 65 0.23 0.84 -22.82
CA ASP A 65 -1.07 0.47 -22.23
C ASP A 65 -1.05 -0.80 -21.37
N ASP A 66 -0.01 -1.63 -21.51
CA ASP A 66 0.18 -2.91 -20.81
C ASP A 66 1.13 -2.86 -19.61
N ALA A 67 1.64 -1.67 -19.23
CA ALA A 67 2.56 -1.55 -18.10
C ALA A 67 1.90 -2.00 -16.78
N ALA A 68 2.53 -2.93 -16.06
CA ALA A 68 2.04 -3.43 -14.76
C ALA A 68 1.83 -2.32 -13.72
N GLU A 69 2.57 -1.22 -13.85
CA GLU A 69 2.50 -0.01 -13.04
C GLU A 69 1.17 0.76 -13.24
N SER A 70 0.53 0.62 -14.41
CA SER A 70 -0.77 1.23 -14.73
C SER A 70 -1.97 0.39 -14.27
N ASN A 71 -1.80 -0.93 -14.11
CA ASN A 71 -2.91 -1.87 -13.88
C ASN A 71 -2.91 -2.54 -12.50
N ARG A 72 -1.79 -2.54 -11.76
CA ARG A 72 -1.66 -3.25 -10.47
C ARG A 72 -1.07 -2.41 -9.33
N GLY A 73 -0.66 -1.17 -9.61
CA GLY A 73 -0.13 -0.26 -8.60
C GLY A 73 -1.23 0.41 -7.78
N PHE A 74 -0.93 0.74 -6.53
CA PHE A 74 -1.78 1.55 -5.65
C PHE A 74 -0.97 2.69 -5.02
N LEU A 75 -1.67 3.73 -4.54
CA LEU A 75 -1.07 4.84 -3.81
C LEU A 75 -1.70 4.94 -2.43
N LEU A 76 -0.88 4.91 -1.38
CA LEU A 76 -1.35 5.09 -0.01
C LEU A 76 -1.84 6.52 0.27
N ASN A 77 -1.51 7.49 -0.59
CA ASN A 77 -1.94 8.88 -0.44
C ASN A 77 -3.47 9.03 -0.32
N HIS A 78 -4.26 8.10 -0.88
CA HIS A 78 -5.72 8.12 -0.77
C HIS A 78 -6.25 7.73 0.61
N ILE A 79 -5.41 7.14 1.47
CA ILE A 79 -5.80 6.68 2.81
C ILE A 79 -4.99 7.37 3.92
N ILE A 80 -4.00 8.19 3.60
CA ILE A 80 -3.24 8.99 4.57
C ILE A 80 -4.00 10.28 4.87
N GLY A 81 -4.23 10.57 6.15
CA GLY A 81 -4.89 11.80 6.58
C GLY A 81 -4.03 13.02 6.31
N ASP A 82 -4.67 14.12 5.95
CA ASP A 82 -4.06 15.45 5.74
C ASP A 82 -3.79 16.19 7.05
N GLN A 83 -4.49 15.82 8.12
CA GLN A 83 -4.33 16.40 9.45
C GLN A 83 -3.33 15.59 10.27
N THR A 84 -2.26 16.23 10.74
CA THR A 84 -1.45 15.67 11.83
C THR A 84 -2.25 15.73 13.13
N SER A 85 -2.04 14.75 14.02
CA SER A 85 -2.51 14.89 15.40
C SER A 85 -2.01 16.22 15.96
N ALA A 86 -2.84 16.89 16.76
CA ALA A 86 -2.41 18.14 17.38
C ALA A 86 -1.13 17.90 18.19
N ASP A 87 -0.19 18.84 18.14
CA ASP A 87 1.00 18.78 18.98
C ASP A 87 0.61 18.81 20.48
N ALA A 88 1.57 18.65 21.38
CA ALA A 88 1.32 18.71 22.82
C ALA A 88 0.66 20.03 23.29
N ASN A 89 0.66 21.06 22.44
CA ASN A 89 0.07 22.37 22.68
C ASN A 89 -1.28 22.57 21.94
N GLY A 90 -1.84 21.51 21.34
CA GLY A 90 -3.12 21.58 20.65
C GLY A 90 -3.07 22.22 19.26
N LYS A 91 -1.88 22.50 18.72
CA LYS A 91 -1.72 23.09 17.40
C LYS A 91 -1.78 22.02 16.32
N ARG A 92 -2.64 22.23 15.32
CA ARG A 92 -2.73 21.43 14.10
C ARG A 92 -1.99 22.13 12.97
#